data_AF-A0AAV5ZPI1-F1
#
_entry.id   AF-A0AAV5ZPI1-F1
#
_cell.length_a   1.000
_cell.length_b   1.000
_cell.length_c   1.000
_cell.angle_alpha   90.00
_cell.angle_beta   90.00
_cell.angle_gamma   90.00
#
_symmetry.space_group_name_H-M   'P 1'
#
loop_
_entity.id
_entity.type
_entity.pdbx_description
1 polymer ?
#
loop_
_entity_poly.entity_id
_entity_poly.type
_entity_poly.pdbx_seq_one_letter_code
_entity_poly.pdbx_strand_id
1 'polypeptide(L)'
;MKASTIVATVIGIAVGAYSGIHLLIPLALSGLGWWAGRKLLPDRPPDFVAAAAVQAGHLLWIAIGLIVIGALTVDLLDIAILLIGVVWLLARPGLAPVIVLTVYQGLALLINLFAFLNFPVGSNLHRALLVHVLWRVLALVLMWRAHQRTRALPESSAY
;
A
#
# COMPACT_ATOMS: atom_id res chain seq x y z
N MET A 1 -12.93 -21.22 -14.91
CA MET A 1 -12.45 -19.95 -14.30
C MET A 1 -13.65 -19.02 -14.08
N LYS A 2 -13.71 -18.31 -12.95
CA LYS A 2 -14.78 -17.32 -12.72
C LYS A 2 -14.52 -16.08 -13.59
N ALA A 3 -15.58 -15.41 -14.06
CA ALA A 3 -15.46 -14.20 -14.88
C ALA A 3 -14.59 -13.11 -14.19
N SER A 4 -14.69 -12.98 -12.88
CA SER A 4 -13.87 -12.08 -12.07
C SER A 4 -12.37 -12.35 -12.17
N THR A 5 -11.97 -13.62 -12.30
CA THR A 5 -10.56 -14.00 -12.49
C THR A 5 -10.04 -13.52 -13.84
N ILE A 6 -10.84 -13.68 -14.91
CA ILE A 6 -10.47 -13.22 -16.25
C ILE A 6 -10.28 -11.70 -16.25
N VAL A 7 -11.26 -10.97 -15.68
CA VAL A 7 -11.20 -9.50 -15.58
C VAL A 7 -9.96 -9.06 -14.80
N ALA A 8 -9.68 -9.68 -13.65
CA ALA A 8 -8.49 -9.35 -12.86
C ALA A 8 -7.18 -9.62 -13.62
N THR A 9 -7.09 -10.73 -14.35
CA THR A 9 -5.92 -11.05 -15.17
C THR A 9 -5.71 -10.03 -16.29
N VAL A 10 -6.77 -9.68 -17.02
CA VAL A 10 -6.70 -8.70 -18.11
C VAL A 10 -6.26 -7.32 -17.58
N ILE A 11 -6.86 -6.87 -16.48
CA ILE A 11 -6.48 -5.61 -15.82
C ILE A 11 -5.02 -5.67 -15.36
N GLY A 12 -4.60 -6.78 -14.74
CA GLY A 12 -3.22 -6.96 -14.28
C GLY A 12 -2.20 -6.90 -15.42
N ILE A 13 -2.49 -7.54 -16.55
CA ILE A 13 -1.65 -7.47 -17.75
C ILE A 13 -1.59 -6.04 -18.30
N ALA A 14 -2.74 -5.36 -18.42
CA ALA A 14 -2.80 -4.00 -18.93
C ALA A 14 -2.01 -3.01 -18.05
N VAL A 15 -2.21 -3.06 -16.72
CA VAL A 15 -1.47 -2.23 -15.76
C VAL A 15 0.02 -2.57 -15.77
N GLY A 16 0.37 -3.86 -15.82
CA GLY A 16 1.76 -4.31 -15.88
C GLY A 16 2.48 -3.82 -17.14
N ALA A 17 1.84 -3.96 -18.30
CA ALA A 17 2.38 -3.47 -19.58
C ALA A 17 2.53 -1.94 -19.59
N TYR A 18 1.60 -1.21 -18.96
CA TYR A 18 1.64 0.25 -18.93
C TYR A 18 2.67 0.82 -17.93
N SER A 19 2.67 0.32 -16.70
CA SER A 19 3.50 0.85 -15.61
C SER A 19 4.91 0.26 -15.56
N GLY A 20 5.13 -0.92 -16.14
CA GLY A 20 6.45 -1.55 -16.24
C GLY A 20 7.20 -1.63 -14.91
N ILE A 21 8.43 -1.12 -14.89
CA ILE A 21 9.31 -1.15 -13.71
C ILE A 21 8.72 -0.40 -12.50
N HIS A 22 7.90 0.63 -12.72
CA HIS A 22 7.26 1.37 -11.64
C HIS A 22 6.33 0.49 -10.81
N LEU A 23 5.71 -0.54 -11.41
CA LEU A 23 4.86 -1.49 -10.70
C LEU A 23 5.69 -2.57 -9.99
N LEU A 24 6.76 -3.04 -10.65
CA LEU A 24 7.55 -4.18 -10.17
C LEU A 24 8.25 -3.89 -8.85
N ILE A 25 8.82 -2.69 -8.69
CA ILE A 25 9.57 -2.30 -7.49
C ILE A 25 8.68 -2.35 -6.24
N PRO A 26 7.56 -1.59 -6.14
CA PRO A 26 6.72 -1.63 -4.95
C PRO A 26 6.08 -3.01 -4.75
N LEU A 27 5.79 -3.77 -5.82
CA LEU A 27 5.32 -5.15 -5.70
C LEU A 27 6.33 -6.07 -5.01
N ALA A 28 7.59 -6.03 -5.46
CA ALA A 28 8.67 -6.81 -4.87
C ALA A 28 8.90 -6.38 -3.41
N LEU A 29 8.96 -5.08 -3.12
CA LEU A 29 9.16 -4.57 -1.77
C LEU A 29 8.00 -4.94 -0.83
N SER A 30 6.75 -4.85 -1.30
CA SER A 30 5.59 -5.31 -0.52
C SER A 30 5.61 -6.82 -0.29
N GLY A 31 5.99 -7.62 -1.29
CA GLY A 31 6.11 -9.07 -1.15
C GLY A 31 7.19 -9.48 -0.14
N LEU A 32 8.37 -8.84 -0.22
CA LEU A 32 9.46 -9.04 0.74
C LEU A 32 9.08 -8.59 2.14
N GLY A 33 8.42 -7.44 2.28
CA GLY A 33 7.91 -6.93 3.55
C GLY A 33 6.89 -7.89 4.18
N TRP A 34 6.01 -8.48 3.37
CA TRP A 34 5.05 -9.47 3.84
C TRP A 34 5.76 -10.74 4.30
N TRP A 35 6.67 -11.28 3.49
CA TRP A 35 7.45 -12.47 3.84
C TRP A 35 8.24 -12.27 5.14
N ALA A 36 8.95 -11.15 5.26
CA ALA A 36 9.70 -10.80 6.46
C ALA A 36 8.76 -10.63 7.67
N GLY A 37 7.64 -9.91 7.50
CA GLY A 37 6.64 -9.73 8.55
C GLY A 37 6.05 -11.05 9.04
N ARG A 38 5.73 -11.99 8.14
CA ARG A 38 5.23 -13.32 8.50
C ARG A 38 6.26 -14.15 9.27
N LYS A 39 7.55 -13.95 9.02
CA LYS A 39 8.63 -14.67 9.68
C LYS A 39 9.02 -14.06 11.03
N LEU A 40 9.07 -12.73 11.11
CA LEU A 40 9.54 -11.98 12.28
C LEU A 40 8.44 -11.69 13.29
N LEU A 41 7.17 -11.69 12.87
CA LEU A 41 6.01 -11.36 13.69
C LEU A 41 4.95 -12.47 13.61
N PRO A 42 5.27 -13.72 14.04
CA PRO A 42 4.36 -14.87 13.87
C PRO A 42 3.02 -14.69 14.59
N ASP A 43 3.03 -14.00 15.73
CA ASP A 43 1.84 -13.78 16.58
C ASP A 43 0.93 -12.66 16.05
N ARG A 44 1.35 -11.93 15.00
CA ARG A 44 0.55 -10.84 14.44
C ARG A 44 -0.46 -11.36 13.43
N PRO A 45 -1.71 -10.84 13.43
CA PRO A 45 -2.73 -11.27 12.48
C PRO A 45 -2.22 -11.09 11.03
N PRO A 46 -2.32 -12.13 10.19
CA PRO A 46 -1.70 -12.12 8.86
C PRO A 46 -2.25 -11.00 7.95
N ASP A 47 -3.51 -10.59 8.14
CA ASP A 47 -4.10 -9.51 7.36
C ASP A 47 -3.53 -8.13 7.74
N PHE A 48 -3.23 -7.88 9.02
CA PHE A 48 -2.54 -6.66 9.43
C PHE A 48 -1.09 -6.62 8.92
N VAL A 49 -0.41 -7.78 8.91
CA VAL A 49 0.92 -7.91 8.31
C VAL A 49 0.87 -7.61 6.80
N ALA A 50 -0.13 -8.11 6.07
CA ALA A 50 -0.30 -7.80 4.65
C ALA A 50 -0.58 -6.32 4.40
N ALA A 51 -1.46 -5.69 5.19
CA ALA A 51 -1.77 -4.27 5.08
C ALA A 51 -0.54 -3.39 5.37
N ALA A 52 0.26 -3.75 6.38
CA ALA A 52 1.51 -3.06 6.70
C ALA A 52 2.57 -3.25 5.60
N ALA A 53 2.70 -4.46 5.06
CA ALA A 53 3.66 -4.78 4.01
C ALA A 53 3.40 -4.01 2.71
N VAL A 54 2.15 -3.85 2.30
CA VAL A 54 1.79 -3.02 1.13
C VAL A 54 2.23 -1.57 1.33
N GLN A 55 1.92 -1.01 2.50
CA GLN A 55 2.30 0.37 2.82
C GLN A 55 3.81 0.56 2.96
N ALA A 56 4.51 -0.38 3.59
CA ALA A 56 5.97 -0.37 3.70
C ALA A 56 6.64 -0.46 2.32
N GLY A 57 6.15 -1.33 1.44
CA GLY A 57 6.67 -1.42 0.07
C GLY A 57 6.43 -0.13 -0.74
N HIS A 58 5.27 0.52 -0.54
CA HIS A 58 4.99 1.83 -1.13
C HIS A 58 5.97 2.89 -0.63
N LEU A 59 6.09 3.00 0.71
CA LEU A 59 6.97 3.95 1.38
C LEU A 59 8.42 3.81 0.91
N LEU A 60 8.94 2.59 0.86
CA LEU A 60 10.30 2.32 0.39
C LEU A 60 10.47 2.71 -1.07
N TRP A 61 9.49 2.42 -1.93
CA TRP A 61 9.54 2.82 -3.33
C TRP A 61 9.57 4.35 -3.49
N ILE A 62 8.73 5.09 -2.73
CA ILE A 62 8.74 6.56 -2.68
C ILE A 62 10.12 7.08 -2.25
N ALA A 63 10.61 6.59 -1.11
CA ALA A 63 11.89 7.03 -0.56
C ALA A 63 13.05 6.77 -1.53
N ILE A 64 13.13 5.58 -2.14
CA ILE A 64 14.14 5.24 -3.13
C ILE A 64 14.05 6.18 -4.33
N GLY A 65 12.84 6.40 -4.87
CA GLY A 65 12.64 7.29 -6.01
C GLY A 65 13.13 8.71 -5.72
N LEU A 66 12.80 9.24 -4.55
CA LEU A 66 13.20 10.59 -4.12
C LEU A 66 14.70 10.71 -3.84
N ILE A 67 15.34 9.67 -3.30
CA ILE A 67 16.79 9.62 -3.13
C ILE A 67 17.48 9.65 -4.50
N VAL A 68 17.02 8.84 -5.45
CA VAL A 68 17.61 8.75 -6.80
C VAL A 68 17.55 10.09 -7.54
N ILE A 69 16.48 10.87 -7.36
CA ILE A 69 16.35 12.19 -8.00
C ILE A 69 16.85 13.35 -7.13
N GLY A 70 17.39 13.08 -5.93
CA GLY A 70 17.92 14.11 -5.02
C GLY A 70 16.84 15.02 -4.40
N ALA A 71 15.60 14.55 -4.26
CA ALA A 71 14.45 15.34 -3.81
C ALA A 71 13.81 14.80 -2.51
N LEU A 72 14.57 14.11 -1.66
CA LEU A 72 14.06 13.48 -0.43
C LEU A 72 13.30 14.44 0.50
N THR A 73 13.66 15.73 0.51
CA THR A 73 13.03 16.74 1.35
C THR A 73 11.62 17.14 0.89
N VAL A 74 11.24 16.88 -0.36
CA VAL A 74 9.95 17.28 -0.94
C VAL A 74 8.78 16.54 -0.28
N ASP A 75 8.97 15.26 0.04
CA ASP A 75 7.92 14.39 0.62
C ASP A 75 8.30 13.84 2.00
N LEU A 76 9.19 14.53 2.73
CA LEU A 76 9.64 14.08 4.04
C LEU A 76 8.48 13.86 5.02
N LEU A 77 7.44 14.70 4.93
CA LEU A 77 6.24 14.57 5.74
C LEU A 77 5.42 13.32 5.38
N ASP A 78 5.26 12.98 4.09
CA ASP A 78 4.56 11.76 3.66
C ASP A 78 5.30 10.50 4.09
N ILE A 79 6.62 10.51 3.93
CA ILE A 79 7.51 9.46 4.42
C ILE A 79 7.35 9.27 5.93
N ALA A 80 7.40 10.35 6.71
CA ALA A 80 7.30 10.29 8.17
C ALA A 80 5.93 9.76 8.62
N ILE A 81 4.83 10.27 8.05
CA ILE A 81 3.47 9.84 8.41
C ILE A 81 3.25 8.36 8.06
N LEU A 82 3.66 7.93 6.86
CA LEU A 82 3.54 6.53 6.47
C LEU A 82 4.39 5.61 7.34
N LEU A 83 5.64 6.00 7.64
CA LEU A 83 6.52 5.23 8.51
C LEU A 83 5.91 5.06 9.91
N ILE A 84 5.49 6.16 10.54
CA ILE A 84 4.86 6.14 11.86
C ILE A 84 3.59 5.30 11.84
N GLY A 85 2.74 5.49 10.84
CA GLY A 85 1.48 4.77 10.72
C GLY A 85 1.68 3.26 10.51
N VAL A 86 2.63 2.84 9.68
CA VAL A 86 2.96 1.42 9.47
C VAL A 86 3.50 0.78 10.75
N VAL A 87 4.43 1.45 11.43
CA VAL A 87 4.97 0.98 12.71
C VAL A 87 3.85 0.87 13.75
N TRP A 88 2.96 1.86 13.83
CA TRP A 88 1.82 1.85 14.74
C TRP A 88 0.85 0.71 14.42
N LEU A 89 0.52 0.50 13.15
CA LEU A 89 -0.38 -0.56 12.68
C LEU A 89 0.13 -1.95 13.08
N LEU A 90 1.45 -2.18 13.03
CA LEU A 90 2.07 -3.45 13.44
C LEU A 90 2.22 -3.58 14.96
N ALA A 91 2.60 -2.51 15.65
CA ALA A 91 2.84 -2.55 17.09
C ALA A 91 1.53 -2.70 17.87
N ARG A 92 0.47 -2.00 17.44
CA ARG A 92 -0.85 -1.97 18.08
C ARG A 92 -1.95 -2.09 17.01
N PRO A 93 -2.16 -3.29 16.44
CA PRO A 93 -3.21 -3.51 15.45
C PRO A 93 -4.58 -3.19 16.07
N GLY A 94 -5.34 -2.35 15.40
CA GLY A 94 -6.62 -1.88 15.93
C GLY A 94 -7.26 -0.82 15.04
N LEU A 95 -8.41 -0.31 15.47
CA LEU A 95 -9.19 0.66 14.70
C LEU A 95 -8.49 2.03 14.59
N ALA A 96 -7.81 2.47 15.65
CA ALA A 96 -7.16 3.78 15.67
C ALA A 96 -6.11 3.98 14.55
N PRO A 97 -5.09 3.12 14.37
CA PRO A 97 -4.15 3.28 13.27
C PRO A 97 -4.82 3.12 11.90
N VAL A 98 -5.86 2.28 11.79
CA VAL A 98 -6.63 2.11 10.54
C VAL A 98 -7.34 3.40 10.15
N ILE A 99 -8.00 4.09 11.09
CA ILE A 99 -8.68 5.37 10.81
C ILE A 99 -7.67 6.44 10.41
N VAL A 100 -6.59 6.61 11.18
CA VAL A 100 -5.57 7.64 10.90
C VAL A 100 -4.93 7.43 9.54
N LEU A 101 -4.48 6.21 9.24
CA LEU A 101 -3.94 5.88 7.93
C LEU A 101 -4.99 5.98 6.83
N THR A 102 -6.26 5.67 7.10
CA THR A 102 -7.33 5.82 6.10
C THR A 102 -7.52 7.27 5.70
N VAL A 103 -7.60 8.19 6.67
CA VAL A 103 -7.73 9.64 6.39
C VAL A 103 -6.54 10.11 5.58
N TYR A 104 -5.33 9.74 6.01
CA TYR A 104 -4.11 10.14 5.34
C TYR A 104 -4.01 9.61 3.90
N GLN A 105 -4.15 8.29 3.74
CA GLN A 105 -4.11 7.62 2.44
C GLN A 105 -5.22 8.12 1.51
N GLY A 106 -6.40 8.44 2.06
CA GLY A 106 -7.52 9.01 1.30
C GLY A 106 -7.19 10.40 0.75
N LEU A 107 -6.67 11.31 1.58
CA LEU A 107 -6.26 12.65 1.12
C LEU A 107 -5.18 12.58 0.05
N ALA A 108 -4.16 11.77 0.29
CA ALA A 108 -3.05 11.64 -0.64
C ALA A 108 -3.46 10.86 -1.91
N LEU A 109 -4.44 9.96 -1.85
CA LEU A 109 -5.06 9.36 -3.03
C LEU A 109 -5.76 10.42 -3.89
N LEU A 110 -6.48 11.37 -3.29
CA LEU A 110 -7.11 12.46 -4.04
C LEU A 110 -6.08 13.36 -4.71
N ILE A 111 -4.99 13.71 -4.02
CA ILE A 111 -3.88 14.51 -4.59
C ILE A 111 -3.24 13.76 -5.77
N ASN A 112 -2.92 12.47 -5.59
CA ASN A 112 -2.29 11.67 -6.62
C ASN A 112 -3.22 11.44 -7.82
N LEU A 113 -4.53 11.28 -7.59
CA LEU A 113 -5.52 11.17 -8.66
C LEU A 113 -5.65 12.48 -9.43
N PHE A 114 -5.70 13.62 -8.73
CA PHE A 114 -5.68 14.93 -9.38
C PHE A 114 -4.44 15.10 -10.25
N ALA A 115 -3.24 14.83 -9.71
CA ALA A 115 -2.01 14.89 -10.48
C ALA A 115 -2.04 13.94 -11.69
N PHE A 116 -2.48 12.70 -11.49
CA PHE A 116 -2.57 11.68 -12.55
C PHE A 116 -3.38 12.16 -13.76
N LEU A 117 -4.51 12.82 -13.51
CA LEU A 117 -5.38 13.36 -14.56
C LEU A 117 -4.79 14.58 -15.30
N ASN A 118 -3.81 15.26 -14.70
CA ASN A 118 -3.20 16.46 -15.27
C ASN A 118 -1.87 16.20 -16.00
N PHE A 119 -1.23 15.03 -15.79
CA PHE A 119 0.00 14.68 -16.50
C PHE A 119 -0.28 14.03 -17.87
N PRO A 120 0.59 14.21 -18.87
CA PRO A 120 0.42 13.56 -20.17
C PRO A 120 0.40 12.03 -20.06
N VAL A 121 -0.60 11.41 -20.70
CA VAL A 121 -0.72 9.95 -20.78
C VAL A 121 0.55 9.36 -21.39
N GLY A 122 1.05 8.29 -20.79
CA GLY A 122 2.26 7.58 -21.22
C GLY A 122 3.56 8.16 -20.66
N SER A 123 3.55 9.37 -20.08
CA SER A 123 4.73 9.93 -19.41
C SER A 123 5.17 9.12 -18.19
N ASN A 124 6.45 9.19 -17.82
CA ASN A 124 6.98 8.50 -16.63
C ASN A 124 6.22 8.89 -15.35
N LEU A 125 5.90 10.18 -15.19
CA LEU A 125 5.13 10.68 -14.04
C LEU A 125 3.72 10.09 -14.01
N HIS A 126 3.03 10.06 -15.15
CA HIS A 126 1.69 9.48 -15.23
C HIS A 126 1.71 7.96 -14.93
N ARG A 127 2.73 7.23 -15.38
CA ARG A 127 2.90 5.79 -15.08
C ARG A 127 3.17 5.54 -13.60
N ALA A 128 4.03 6.35 -12.98
CA ALA A 128 4.31 6.28 -11.55
C ALA A 128 3.05 6.61 -10.74
N LEU A 129 2.35 7.70 -11.08
CA LEU A 129 1.13 8.13 -10.39
C LEU A 129 0.03 7.06 -10.42
N LEU A 130 -0.11 6.32 -11.53
CA LEU A 130 -1.01 5.16 -11.57
C LEU A 130 -0.67 4.15 -10.46
N VAL A 131 0.61 3.82 -10.31
CA VAL A 131 1.07 2.87 -9.29
C VAL A 131 0.83 3.42 -7.88
N HIS A 132 1.07 4.72 -7.64
CA HIS A 132 0.73 5.31 -6.35
C HIS A 132 -0.77 5.18 -6.05
N VAL A 133 -1.65 5.51 -7.02
CA VAL A 133 -3.11 5.40 -6.86
C VAL A 133 -3.49 3.95 -6.53
N LEU A 134 -2.97 2.98 -7.27
CA LEU A 134 -3.24 1.57 -7.05
C LEU A 134 -2.77 1.09 -5.67
N TRP A 135 -1.57 1.49 -5.23
CA TRP A 135 -1.05 1.11 -3.91
C TRP A 135 -1.83 1.74 -2.76
N ARG A 136 -2.26 3.01 -2.89
CA ARG A 136 -3.10 3.65 -1.88
C ARG A 136 -4.46 2.97 -1.78
N VAL A 137 -5.10 2.64 -2.89
CA VAL A 137 -6.36 1.86 -2.91
C VAL A 137 -6.16 0.48 -2.28
N LEU A 138 -5.09 -0.23 -2.66
CA LEU A 138 -4.79 -1.55 -2.10
C LEU A 138 -4.54 -1.48 -0.58
N ALA A 139 -3.79 -0.49 -0.11
CA ALA A 139 -3.54 -0.26 1.31
C ALA A 139 -4.86 -0.04 2.08
N LEU A 140 -5.73 0.84 1.57
CA LEU A 140 -7.05 1.11 2.15
C LEU A 140 -7.89 -0.17 2.26
N VAL A 141 -7.99 -0.93 1.16
CA VAL A 141 -8.75 -2.20 1.12
C VAL A 141 -8.20 -3.21 2.13
N LEU A 142 -6.87 -3.40 2.18
CA LEU A 142 -6.26 -4.37 3.08
C LEU A 142 -6.37 -3.98 4.55
N MET A 143 -6.22 -2.70 4.89
CA MET A 143 -6.40 -2.21 6.27
C MET A 143 -7.82 -2.46 6.77
N TRP A 144 -8.83 -2.13 5.96
CA TRP A 144 -10.23 -2.35 6.34
C TRP A 144 -10.59 -3.82 6.38
N ARG A 145 -10.09 -4.64 5.44
CA ARG A 145 -10.27 -6.10 5.49
C ARG A 145 -9.66 -6.71 6.74
N ALA A 146 -8.45 -6.27 7.13
CA ALA A 146 -7.79 -6.71 8.34
C ALA A 146 -8.63 -6.40 9.58
N HIS A 147 -9.15 -5.18 9.68
CA HIS A 147 -10.00 -4.77 10.78
C HIS A 147 -11.30 -5.58 10.86
N GLN A 148 -12.01 -5.75 9.74
CA GLN A 148 -13.26 -6.50 9.68
C GLN A 148 -13.07 -7.96 10.10
N ARG A 149 -12.00 -8.61 9.64
CA ARG A 149 -11.71 -10.00 10.00
C ARG A 149 -11.36 -10.17 11.48
N THR A 150 -10.64 -9.22 12.07
CA THR A 150 -10.39 -9.28 13.52
C THR A 150 -11.65 -9.11 14.37
N ARG A 151 -12.65 -8.36 13.89
CA ARG A 151 -13.95 -8.22 14.58
C ARG A 151 -14.84 -9.46 14.47
N ALA A 152 -14.64 -10.29 13.45
CA ALA A 152 -15.44 -11.48 13.21
C ALA A 152 -14.98 -12.70 14.04
N LEU A 153 -13.84 -12.61 14.73
CA LEU A 153 -13.37 -13.67 15.62
C LEU A 153 -14.19 -13.63 16.92
N PRO A 154 -14.85 -14.73 17.32
CA PRO A 154 -15.58 -14.79 18.59
C PRO A 154 -14.65 -14.53 19.78
N GLU A 155 -15.13 -13.77 20.77
CA GLU A 155 -14.41 -13.51 22.04
C GLU A 155 -13.97 -14.81 22.73
N SER A 156 -14.64 -15.94 22.46
CA SER A 156 -14.29 -17.26 22.98
C SER A 156 -13.00 -17.87 22.43
N SER A 157 -12.35 -17.24 21.44
CA SER A 157 -11.02 -17.65 20.94
C SER A 157 -9.86 -16.85 21.55
N ALA A 158 -10.16 -15.95 22.49
CA ALA A 158 -9.18 -15.10 23.16
C ALA A 158 -8.65 -15.66 24.51
N TYR A 159 -9.00 -16.90 24.85
CA TYR A 159 -8.53 -17.63 26.03
C TYR A 159 -7.95 -18.99 25.64
#